data_AF-A0AAE0E9P2-F1
#
_entry.id   AF-A0AAE0E9P2-F1
#
_cell.length_a   1.000
_cell.length_b   1.000
_cell.length_c   1.000
_cell.angle_alpha   90.00
_cell.angle_beta   90.00
_cell.angle_gamma   90.00
#
_symmetry.space_group_name_H-M   'P 1'
#
loop_
_entity.id
_entity.type
_entity.pdbx_description
1 polymer ?
#
loop_
_entity_poly.entity_id
_entity_poly.type
_entity_poly.pdbx_seq_one_letter_code
_entity_poly.pdbx_strand_id
1 'polypeptide(L)'
;MSTGKLEMAEECMKHAMDLSGLLLLYSSLGDAEGISKLASLAKEQGKNNVAFLCLFMLGKLEDCLQLLVESNRIPEAALMARSYLPSKVPEIVAIWRKDLHKVNPKAAESLADPEEYSNLFDDWQVALSVESKVAETSGVYPPAEDYVNHVDKSRLTLVEAFRNMQIEEDESLENGDFDHEVTEQNGEQNAEEHNGEEGSQEEAVVVDADSTDGAVLVNGNEAEEQWVLTPRHQDA
;
A
#
# COMPACT_ATOMS: atom_id res chain seq x y z
N MET A 1 33.06 -10.46 7.09
CA MET A 1 33.07 -9.96 5.70
C MET A 1 34.31 -9.12 5.32
N SER A 2 35.34 -8.99 6.16
CA SER A 2 36.46 -8.06 5.93
C SER A 2 37.34 -8.36 4.70
N THR A 3 37.24 -9.55 4.10
CA THR A 3 38.03 -9.97 2.94
C THR A 3 37.21 -10.15 1.65
N GLY A 4 35.92 -9.80 1.64
CA GLY A 4 35.06 -9.88 0.44
C GLY A 4 34.80 -11.29 -0.11
N LYS A 5 35.08 -12.36 0.65
CA LYS A 5 34.90 -13.75 0.22
C LYS A 5 33.44 -14.20 0.41
N LEU A 6 32.57 -13.75 -0.48
CA LEU A 6 31.11 -13.96 -0.37
C LEU A 6 30.69 -15.42 -0.55
N GLU A 7 31.29 -16.14 -1.50
CA GLU A 7 30.98 -17.57 -1.75
C GLU A 7 31.24 -18.43 -0.51
N MET A 8 32.40 -18.26 0.15
CA MET A 8 32.70 -18.98 1.39
C MET A 8 31.76 -18.59 2.52
N ALA A 9 31.35 -17.32 2.59
CA ALA A 9 30.40 -16.86 3.60
C ALA A 9 29.03 -17.52 3.39
N GLU A 10 28.57 -17.61 2.15
CA GLU A 10 27.34 -18.32 1.78
C GLU A 10 27.38 -19.79 2.21
N GLU A 11 28.46 -20.50 1.87
CA GLU A 11 28.64 -21.91 2.24
C GLU A 11 28.65 -22.10 3.76
N CYS A 12 29.36 -21.24 4.48
CA CYS A 12 29.37 -21.26 5.95
C CYS A 12 27.97 -21.02 6.54
N MET A 13 27.22 -20.05 6.01
CA MET A 13 25.86 -19.75 6.49
C MET A 13 24.87 -20.86 6.16
N LYS A 14 25.00 -21.51 4.99
CA LYS A 14 24.24 -22.72 4.64
C LYS A 14 24.48 -23.85 5.63
N HIS A 15 25.75 -24.12 5.97
CA HIS A 15 26.08 -25.14 6.97
C HIS A 15 25.63 -24.79 8.38
N ALA A 16 25.69 -23.51 8.75
CA ALA A 16 25.23 -23.02 10.05
C ALA A 16 23.71 -22.87 10.16
N MET A 17 22.96 -23.06 9.06
CA MET A 17 21.52 -22.77 8.96
C MET A 17 21.18 -21.32 9.37
N ASP A 18 22.07 -20.38 9.08
CA ASP A 18 21.85 -18.96 9.34
C ASP A 18 20.99 -18.35 8.23
N LEU A 19 19.68 -18.56 8.31
CA LEU A 19 18.72 -18.10 7.31
C LEU A 19 18.65 -16.57 7.22
N SER A 20 18.87 -15.87 8.33
CA SER A 20 18.87 -14.41 8.37
C SER A 20 20.13 -13.83 7.71
N GLY A 21 21.29 -14.45 7.93
CA GLY A 21 22.52 -14.12 7.22
C GLY A 21 22.41 -14.40 5.71
N LEU A 22 21.84 -15.54 5.33
CA LEU A 22 21.58 -15.87 3.92
C LEU A 22 20.60 -14.88 3.28
N LEU A 23 19.54 -14.49 3.99
CA LEU A 23 18.59 -13.49 3.53
C LEU A 23 19.30 -12.18 3.19
N LEU A 24 20.10 -11.67 4.13
CA LEU A 24 20.85 -10.43 3.96
C LEU A 24 21.84 -10.53 2.78
N LEU A 25 22.53 -11.66 2.65
CA LEU A 25 23.48 -11.86 1.55
C LEU A 25 22.77 -11.85 0.20
N TYR A 26 21.73 -12.68 0.03
CA TYR A 26 21.02 -12.79 -1.24
C TYR A 26 20.26 -11.52 -1.60
N SER A 27 19.65 -10.82 -0.64
CA SER A 27 19.00 -9.53 -0.89
C SER A 27 20.00 -8.45 -1.32
N SER A 28 21.20 -8.44 -0.73
CA SER A 28 22.26 -7.48 -1.10
C SER A 28 22.86 -7.75 -2.48
N LEU A 29 22.89 -9.02 -2.89
CA LEU A 29 23.36 -9.43 -4.22
C LEU A 29 22.30 -9.32 -5.30
N GLY A 30 21.02 -9.16 -4.93
CA GLY A 30 19.91 -9.26 -5.88
C GLY A 30 19.72 -10.68 -6.44
N ASP A 31 20.13 -11.72 -5.70
CA ASP A 31 20.03 -13.11 -6.12
C ASP A 31 18.62 -13.65 -5.89
N ALA A 32 17.75 -13.49 -6.90
CA ALA A 32 16.38 -13.97 -6.87
C ALA A 32 16.28 -15.50 -6.73
N GLU A 33 17.21 -16.26 -7.31
CA GLU A 33 17.20 -17.73 -7.22
C GLU A 33 17.56 -18.19 -5.80
N GLY A 34 18.58 -17.56 -5.21
CA GLY A 34 18.97 -17.75 -3.81
C GLY A 34 17.83 -17.44 -2.83
N ILE A 35 17.13 -16.31 -3.02
CA ILE A 35 15.96 -15.94 -2.22
C ILE A 35 14.83 -16.96 -2.36
N SER A 36 14.57 -17.46 -3.57
CA SER A 36 13.52 -18.47 -3.82
C SER A 36 13.81 -19.79 -3.09
N LYS A 37 15.05 -20.28 -3.15
CA LYS A 37 15.48 -21.48 -2.41
C LYS A 37 15.40 -21.26 -0.90
N LEU A 38 15.82 -20.08 -0.43
CA LEU A 38 15.77 -19.72 0.98
C LEU A 38 14.32 -19.65 1.50
N ALA A 39 13.37 -19.16 0.70
CA ALA A 39 11.95 -19.13 1.06
C ALA A 39 11.42 -20.53 1.41
N SER A 40 11.67 -21.50 0.53
CA SER A 40 11.26 -22.90 0.75
C SER A 40 11.93 -23.50 1.98
N LEU A 41 13.26 -23.31 2.12
CA LEU A 41 14.01 -23.80 3.28
C LEU A 41 13.52 -23.17 4.60
N ALA A 42 13.22 -21.87 4.60
CA ALA A 42 12.71 -21.17 5.77
C ALA A 42 11.30 -21.63 6.13
N LYS A 43 10.43 -21.92 5.14
CA LYS A 43 9.10 -22.50 5.38
C LYS A 43 9.21 -23.89 6.00
N GLU A 44 10.09 -24.74 5.48
CA GLU A 44 10.34 -26.10 6.02
C GLU A 44 10.88 -26.07 7.46
N GLN A 45 11.72 -25.08 7.79
CA GLN A 45 12.24 -24.89 9.15
C GLN A 45 11.28 -24.14 10.09
N GLY A 46 10.07 -23.80 9.63
CA GLY A 46 9.09 -23.04 10.41
C GLY A 46 9.50 -21.60 10.71
N LYS A 47 10.47 -21.05 9.97
CA LYS A 47 10.95 -19.66 10.07
C LYS A 47 10.09 -18.75 9.20
N ASN A 48 8.80 -18.64 9.54
CA ASN A 48 7.78 -17.97 8.73
C ASN A 48 8.13 -16.51 8.37
N ASN A 49 8.71 -15.74 9.29
CA ASN A 49 9.08 -14.34 8.99
C ASN A 49 10.13 -14.24 7.88
N VAL A 50 11.12 -15.14 7.86
CA VAL A 50 12.15 -15.18 6.81
C VAL A 50 11.52 -15.64 5.49
N ALA A 51 10.71 -16.69 5.53
CA ALA A 51 9.97 -17.16 4.36
C ALA A 51 9.09 -16.05 3.75
N PHE A 52 8.36 -15.31 4.61
CA PHE A 52 7.53 -14.19 4.20
C PHE A 52 8.33 -13.10 3.51
N LEU A 53 9.45 -12.66 4.11
CA LEU A 53 10.30 -11.63 3.51
C LEU A 53 10.87 -12.09 2.16
N CYS A 54 11.30 -13.34 2.05
CA CYS A 54 11.77 -13.88 0.77
C CYS A 54 10.67 -13.86 -0.30
N LEU A 55 9.47 -14.35 0.02
CA LEU A 55 8.34 -14.37 -0.91
C LEU A 55 7.89 -12.95 -1.30
N PHE A 56 7.89 -12.04 -0.33
CA PHE A 56 7.50 -10.64 -0.54
C PHE A 56 8.48 -9.92 -1.48
N MET A 57 9.80 -10.10 -1.28
CA MET A 57 10.80 -9.53 -2.19
C MET A 57 10.73 -10.12 -3.61
N LEU A 58 10.28 -11.37 -3.75
CA LEU A 58 10.06 -12.00 -5.06
C LEU A 58 8.74 -11.57 -5.71
N GLY A 59 7.91 -10.79 -5.02
CA GLY A 59 6.59 -10.38 -5.50
C GLY A 59 5.55 -11.51 -5.50
N LYS A 60 5.79 -12.60 -4.78
CA LYS A 60 4.86 -13.75 -4.69
C LYS A 60 3.81 -13.50 -3.60
N LEU A 61 2.88 -12.59 -3.88
CA LEU A 61 1.93 -12.07 -2.90
C LEU A 61 0.92 -13.13 -2.43
N GLU A 62 0.48 -14.01 -3.33
CA GLU A 62 -0.43 -15.10 -3.02
C GLU A 62 0.20 -16.11 -2.06
N ASP A 63 1.47 -16.46 -2.29
CA ASP A 63 2.23 -17.35 -1.40
C ASP A 63 2.44 -16.71 -0.02
N CYS A 64 2.66 -15.39 0.03
CA CYS A 64 2.74 -14.66 1.30
C CYS A 64 1.42 -14.71 2.07
N LEU A 65 0.31 -14.49 1.37
CA LEU A 65 -1.03 -14.52 1.95
C LEU A 65 -1.33 -15.91 2.51
N GLN A 66 -1.04 -16.95 1.72
CA GLN A 66 -1.21 -18.34 2.12
C GLN A 66 -0.35 -18.70 3.35
N LEU A 67 0.90 -18.22 3.42
CA LEU A 67 1.78 -18.42 4.58
C LEU A 67 1.21 -17.78 5.86
N LEU A 68 0.59 -16.61 5.76
CA LEU A 68 -0.06 -15.96 6.90
C LEU A 68 -1.30 -16.74 7.39
N VAL A 69 -2.10 -17.26 6.45
CA VAL A 69 -3.25 -18.12 6.78
C VAL A 69 -2.79 -19.42 7.44
N GLU A 70 -1.79 -20.11 6.87
CA GLU A 70 -1.22 -21.36 7.41
C GLU A 70 -0.61 -21.18 8.81
N SER A 71 -0.07 -20.00 9.10
CA SER A 71 0.51 -19.66 10.41
C SER A 71 -0.50 -19.11 11.42
N ASN A 72 -1.81 -19.16 11.11
CA ASN A 72 -2.90 -18.63 11.93
C ASN A 72 -2.80 -17.12 12.22
N ARG A 73 -2.20 -16.35 11.32
CA ARG A 73 -2.11 -14.88 11.40
C ARG A 73 -3.14 -14.22 10.48
N ILE A 74 -4.40 -14.60 10.66
CA ILE A 74 -5.49 -14.20 9.75
C ILE A 74 -5.73 -12.67 9.71
N PRO A 75 -5.65 -11.91 10.82
CA PRO A 75 -5.78 -10.45 10.75
C PRO A 75 -4.69 -9.78 9.91
N GLU A 76 -3.45 -10.28 9.99
CA GLU A 76 -2.33 -9.81 9.15
C GLU A 76 -2.58 -10.17 7.67
N ALA A 77 -3.11 -11.38 7.40
CA ALA A 77 -3.51 -11.79 6.06
C ALA A 77 -4.60 -10.87 5.48
N ALA A 78 -5.60 -10.50 6.28
CA ALA A 78 -6.68 -9.60 5.86
C ALA A 78 -6.15 -8.21 5.51
N LEU A 79 -5.24 -7.68 6.33
CA LEU A 79 -4.58 -6.40 6.06
C LEU A 79 -3.73 -6.48 4.78
N MET A 80 -2.96 -7.56 4.61
CA MET A 80 -2.15 -7.77 3.41
C MET A 80 -3.01 -7.88 2.15
N ALA A 81 -4.10 -8.65 2.18
CA ALA A 81 -5.04 -8.75 1.07
C ALA A 81 -5.61 -7.38 0.71
N ARG A 82 -6.05 -6.59 1.70
CA ARG A 82 -6.57 -5.24 1.44
C ARG A 82 -5.56 -4.31 0.77
N SER A 83 -4.27 -4.45 1.08
CA SER A 83 -3.21 -3.60 0.52
C SER A 83 -2.71 -4.03 -0.84
N TYR A 84 -2.63 -5.33 -1.12
CA TYR A 84 -1.93 -5.86 -2.30
C TYR A 84 -2.78 -6.77 -3.20
N LEU A 85 -3.81 -7.43 -2.65
CA LEU A 85 -4.67 -8.39 -3.34
C LEU A 85 -6.14 -8.17 -2.94
N PRO A 86 -6.75 -7.01 -3.27
CA PRO A 86 -8.10 -6.68 -2.84
C PRO A 86 -9.12 -7.75 -3.26
N SER A 87 -8.95 -8.40 -4.42
CA SER A 87 -9.78 -9.53 -4.85
C SER A 87 -9.86 -10.69 -3.85
N LYS A 88 -8.86 -10.83 -2.97
CA LYS A 88 -8.79 -11.88 -1.94
C LYS A 88 -9.39 -11.49 -0.59
N VAL A 89 -9.74 -10.22 -0.38
CA VAL A 89 -10.27 -9.77 0.92
C VAL A 89 -11.53 -10.52 1.35
N PRO A 90 -12.57 -10.75 0.50
CA PRO A 90 -13.77 -11.46 0.92
C PRO A 90 -13.46 -12.88 1.42
N GLU A 91 -12.59 -13.60 0.70
CA GLU A 91 -12.13 -14.95 1.08
C GLU A 91 -11.46 -14.95 2.47
N ILE A 92 -10.54 -14.02 2.71
CA ILE A 92 -9.79 -13.95 3.97
C ILE A 92 -10.67 -13.45 5.13
N VAL A 93 -11.58 -12.50 4.89
CA VAL A 93 -12.54 -12.03 5.89
C VAL A 93 -13.49 -13.14 6.29
N ALA A 94 -13.92 -14.00 5.37
CA ALA A 94 -14.72 -15.18 5.70
C ALA A 94 -13.97 -16.17 6.61
N ILE A 95 -12.68 -16.42 6.32
CA ILE A 95 -11.81 -17.23 7.18
C ILE A 95 -11.65 -16.58 8.56
N TRP A 96 -11.42 -15.27 8.61
CA TRP A 96 -11.28 -14.52 9.86
C TRP A 96 -12.55 -14.57 10.69
N ARG A 97 -13.71 -14.32 10.08
CA ARG A 97 -15.01 -14.38 10.73
C ARG A 97 -15.25 -15.75 11.36
N LYS A 98 -14.97 -16.83 10.62
CA LYS A 98 -15.10 -18.21 11.11
C LYS A 98 -14.17 -18.51 12.29
N ASP A 99 -12.93 -18.04 12.24
CA ASP A 99 -11.98 -18.27 13.32
C ASP A 99 -12.33 -17.44 14.57
N LEU A 100 -12.63 -16.16 14.38
CA LEU A 100 -13.00 -15.24 15.45
C LEU A 100 -14.30 -15.64 16.13
N HIS A 101 -15.26 -16.24 15.41
CA HIS A 101 -16.50 -16.74 15.98
C HIS A 101 -16.28 -17.80 17.07
N LYS A 102 -15.15 -18.53 17.06
CA LYS A 102 -14.81 -19.49 18.12
C LYS A 102 -14.49 -18.80 19.46
N VAL A 103 -14.02 -17.56 19.42
CA VAL A 103 -13.56 -16.79 20.58
C VAL A 103 -14.55 -15.69 20.96
N ASN A 104 -15.05 -14.94 19.98
CA ASN A 104 -15.98 -13.83 20.16
C ASN A 104 -16.95 -13.70 18.95
N PRO A 105 -18.16 -14.28 19.03
CA PRO A 105 -19.16 -14.19 17.98
C PRO A 105 -19.55 -12.75 17.61
N LYS A 106 -19.67 -11.87 18.62
CA LYS A 106 -20.06 -10.47 18.41
C LYS A 106 -19.00 -9.69 17.61
N ALA A 107 -17.72 -9.95 17.90
CA ALA A 107 -16.63 -9.34 17.13
C ALA A 107 -16.57 -9.89 15.69
N ALA A 108 -16.86 -11.19 15.51
CA ALA A 108 -16.94 -11.79 14.18
C ALA A 108 -18.05 -11.17 13.32
N GLU A 109 -19.23 -10.92 13.89
CA GLU A 109 -20.33 -10.23 13.20
C GLU A 109 -20.01 -8.77 12.84
N SER A 110 -19.06 -8.15 13.55
CA SER A 110 -18.64 -6.77 13.29
C SER A 110 -17.65 -6.65 12.12
N LEU A 111 -17.13 -7.77 11.58
CA LEU A 111 -16.28 -7.76 10.40
C LEU A 111 -17.15 -7.55 9.15
N ALA A 112 -16.98 -6.40 8.50
CA ALA A 112 -17.65 -6.07 7.24
C ALA A 112 -16.92 -6.72 6.06
N ASP A 113 -17.69 -7.27 5.12
CA ASP A 113 -17.21 -7.77 3.84
C ASP A 113 -17.41 -6.68 2.77
N PRO A 114 -16.39 -6.33 1.95
CA PRO A 114 -16.55 -5.38 0.87
C PRO A 114 -17.54 -5.79 -0.22
N GLU A 115 -17.82 -7.10 -0.40
CA GLU A 115 -18.87 -7.55 -1.32
C GLU A 115 -20.29 -7.31 -0.77
N GLU A 116 -20.48 -7.47 0.54
CA GLU A 116 -21.78 -7.29 1.20
C GLU A 116 -22.08 -5.81 1.50
N TYR A 117 -21.06 -5.04 1.85
CA TYR A 117 -21.17 -3.66 2.33
C TYR A 117 -20.23 -2.72 1.55
N SER A 118 -20.34 -2.70 0.22
CA SER A 118 -19.49 -1.89 -0.66
C SER A 118 -19.45 -0.40 -0.28
N ASN A 119 -20.53 0.14 0.29
CA ASN A 119 -20.64 1.51 0.76
C ASN A 119 -19.73 1.86 1.97
N LEU A 120 -19.13 0.87 2.63
CA LEU A 120 -18.18 1.08 3.72
C LEU A 120 -16.72 1.09 3.24
N PHE A 121 -16.48 0.80 1.95
CA PHE A 121 -15.16 0.66 1.36
C PHE A 121 -15.01 1.61 0.19
N ASP A 122 -14.49 2.80 0.48
CA ASP A 122 -14.17 3.80 -0.55
C ASP A 122 -13.14 3.25 -1.55
N ASP A 123 -13.27 3.66 -2.81
CA ASP A 123 -12.36 3.30 -3.91
C ASP A 123 -12.21 1.77 -4.14
N TRP A 124 -13.14 0.94 -3.66
CA TRP A 124 -13.05 -0.53 -3.79
C TRP A 124 -12.89 -1.01 -5.24
N GLN A 125 -13.73 -0.50 -6.14
CA GLN A 125 -13.66 -0.85 -7.56
C GLN A 125 -12.37 -0.38 -8.22
N VAL A 126 -11.83 0.75 -7.76
CA VAL A 126 -10.55 1.27 -8.23
C VAL A 126 -9.41 0.34 -7.78
N ALA A 127 -9.43 -0.11 -6.53
CA ALA A 127 -8.45 -1.04 -6.00
C ALA A 127 -8.41 -2.38 -6.78
N LEU A 128 -9.57 -2.94 -7.12
CA LEU A 128 -9.67 -4.14 -7.97
C LEU A 128 -9.11 -3.90 -9.38
N SER A 129 -9.39 -2.73 -9.96
CA SER A 129 -8.90 -2.37 -11.30
C SER A 129 -7.38 -2.17 -11.31
N VAL A 130 -6.84 -1.56 -10.25
CA VAL A 130 -5.40 -1.40 -10.01
C VAL A 130 -4.73 -2.76 -9.89
N GLU A 131 -5.27 -3.66 -9.07
CA GLU A 131 -4.75 -5.02 -8.90
C GLU A 131 -4.63 -5.74 -10.25
N SER A 132 -5.67 -5.67 -11.10
CA SER A 132 -5.64 -6.27 -12.43
C SER A 132 -4.54 -5.68 -13.32
N LYS A 133 -4.40 -4.35 -13.38
CA LYS A 133 -3.35 -3.68 -14.18
C LYS A 133 -1.94 -3.99 -13.65
N VAL A 134 -1.77 -4.07 -12.33
CA VAL A 134 -0.49 -4.44 -11.72
C VAL A 134 -0.16 -5.90 -12.01
N ALA A 135 -1.14 -6.81 -11.99
CA ALA A 135 -0.93 -8.22 -12.32
C ALA A 135 -0.42 -8.42 -13.76
N GLU A 136 -0.87 -7.61 -14.72
CA GLU A 136 -0.40 -7.66 -16.12
C GLU A 136 1.09 -7.29 -16.27
N THR A 137 1.58 -6.38 -15.43
CA THR A 137 2.96 -5.87 -15.48
C THR A 137 3.87 -6.51 -14.42
N SER A 138 3.31 -7.36 -13.57
CA SER A 138 4.03 -8.04 -12.50
C SER A 138 5.15 -8.93 -13.04
N GLY A 139 6.34 -8.80 -12.46
CA GLY A 139 7.53 -9.55 -12.88
C GLY A 139 8.30 -8.92 -14.04
N VAL A 140 7.82 -7.81 -14.62
CA VAL A 140 8.56 -7.01 -15.60
C VAL A 140 9.22 -5.83 -14.90
N TYR A 141 10.51 -5.95 -14.61
CA TYR A 141 11.27 -4.88 -13.97
C TYR A 141 12.07 -4.11 -15.03
N PRO A 142 11.97 -2.77 -15.05
CA PRO A 142 12.82 -1.97 -15.94
C PRO A 142 14.29 -2.15 -15.55
N PRO A 143 15.23 -2.05 -16.52
CA PRO A 143 16.66 -2.03 -16.22
C PRO A 143 16.99 -0.96 -15.17
N ALA A 144 17.94 -1.26 -14.28
CA ALA A 144 18.36 -0.32 -13.23
C ALA A 144 18.88 1.02 -13.80
N GLU A 145 19.39 1.01 -15.04
CA GLU A 145 19.85 2.19 -15.78
C GLU A 145 18.73 3.21 -16.00
N ASP A 146 17.48 2.75 -16.12
CA ASP A 146 16.30 3.58 -16.34
C ASP A 146 15.72 4.18 -15.04
N TYR A 147 16.35 3.96 -13.88
CA TYR A 147 15.83 4.41 -12.59
C TYR A 147 15.49 5.91 -12.57
N VAL A 148 16.31 6.76 -13.21
CA VAL A 148 16.08 8.21 -13.28
C VAL A 148 14.76 8.55 -13.98
N ASN A 149 14.33 7.74 -14.95
CA ASN A 149 13.07 7.94 -15.68
C ASN A 149 11.83 7.52 -14.86
N HIS A 150 12.04 6.78 -13.77
CA HIS A 150 10.98 6.22 -12.94
C HIS A 150 10.92 6.81 -11.51
N VAL A 151 11.90 7.63 -11.13
CA VAL A 151 12.04 8.14 -9.74
C VAL A 151 10.79 8.90 -9.27
N ASP A 152 10.17 9.71 -10.13
CA ASP A 152 9.01 10.52 -9.76
C ASP A 152 7.68 9.74 -9.77
N LYS A 153 7.61 8.61 -10.49
CA LYS A 153 6.42 7.72 -10.49
C LYS A 153 6.19 7.05 -9.13
N SER A 154 7.22 6.97 -8.30
CA SER A 154 7.16 6.33 -6.97
C SER A 154 6.41 7.12 -5.89
N ARG A 155 6.07 8.40 -6.15
CA ARG A 155 5.46 9.30 -5.16
C ARG A 155 3.93 9.22 -5.07
N LEU A 156 3.29 8.61 -6.06
CA LEU A 156 1.83 8.47 -6.09
C LEU A 156 1.43 7.10 -5.54
N THR A 157 0.33 7.06 -4.78
CA THR A 157 -0.30 5.78 -4.46
C THR A 157 -0.83 5.15 -5.75
N LEU A 158 -0.92 3.82 -5.80
CA LEU A 158 -1.42 3.12 -6.99
C LEU A 158 -2.85 3.57 -7.38
N VAL A 159 -3.67 3.93 -6.39
CA VAL A 159 -5.02 4.45 -6.58
C VAL A 159 -5.00 5.86 -7.19
N GLU A 160 -4.11 6.75 -6.75
CA GLU A 160 -3.93 8.09 -7.33
C GLU A 160 -3.36 8.01 -8.75
N ALA A 161 -2.36 7.16 -8.98
CA ALA A 161 -1.79 6.94 -10.31
C ALA A 161 -2.85 6.44 -11.29
N PHE A 162 -3.74 5.54 -10.85
CA PHE A 162 -4.82 5.02 -11.68
C PHE A 162 -5.90 6.08 -11.97
N ARG A 163 -6.27 6.92 -10.99
CA ARG A 163 -7.17 8.05 -11.23
C ARG A 163 -6.60 9.02 -12.26
N ASN A 164 -5.31 9.34 -12.17
CA ASN A 164 -4.65 10.24 -13.12
C ASN A 164 -4.63 9.65 -14.54
N MET A 165 -4.43 8.33 -14.70
CA MET A 165 -4.50 7.68 -16.01
C MET A 165 -5.90 7.71 -16.63
N GLN A 166 -6.95 7.55 -15.83
CA GLN A 166 -8.33 7.62 -16.33
C GLN A 166 -8.68 9.03 -16.84
N ILE A 167 -8.17 10.07 -16.18
CA ILE A 167 -8.37 11.47 -16.60
C ILE A 167 -7.67 11.72 -17.96
N GLU A 168 -6.45 11.21 -18.15
CA GLU A 168 -5.74 11.34 -19.43
C GLU A 168 -6.41 10.55 -20.57
N GLU A 169 -6.99 9.38 -20.27
CA GLU A 169 -7.79 8.61 -21.25
C GLU A 169 -9.09 9.34 -21.62
N ASP A 170 -9.84 9.90 -20.65
CA ASP A 170 -11.08 10.64 -20.91
C ASP A 170 -10.85 11.96 -21.68
N GLU A 171 -9.77 12.71 -21.37
CA GLU A 171 -9.41 13.94 -22.12
C GLU A 171 -9.07 13.64 -23.60
N SER A 172 -8.58 12.44 -23.90
CA SER A 172 -8.26 12.03 -25.27
C SER A 172 -9.50 11.68 -26.11
N LEU A 173 -10.63 11.41 -25.46
CA LEU A 173 -11.89 11.00 -26.11
C LEU A 173 -12.87 12.18 -26.31
N GLU A 174 -12.64 13.34 -25.70
CA GLU A 174 -13.51 14.53 -25.82
C GLU A 174 -13.22 15.39 -27.08
N ASN A 175 -12.41 14.91 -28.02
CA ASN A 175 -12.32 15.51 -29.36
C ASN A 175 -13.30 14.83 -30.33
N GLY A 176 -14.58 14.86 -29.96
CA GLY A 176 -15.70 14.47 -30.81
C GLY A 176 -16.22 15.65 -31.64
N ASP A 177 -15.84 15.67 -32.91
CA ASP A 177 -16.66 16.04 -34.07
C ASP A 177 -17.67 17.21 -33.89
N PHE A 178 -17.28 18.40 -34.35
CA PHE A 178 -18.23 19.42 -34.76
C PHE A 178 -17.89 19.87 -36.19
N ASP A 179 -18.64 19.32 -37.13
CA ASP A 179 -18.84 19.85 -38.48
C ASP A 179 -19.04 21.38 -38.40
N HIS A 180 -18.09 22.12 -38.97
CA HIS A 180 -18.16 23.57 -39.06
C HIS A 180 -18.96 23.96 -40.31
N GLU A 181 -20.30 23.96 -40.21
CA GLU A 181 -21.12 24.71 -41.17
C GLU A 181 -20.95 26.21 -40.92
N VAL A 182 -20.26 26.85 -41.86
CA VAL A 182 -20.05 28.29 -41.93
C VAL A 182 -21.39 28.99 -42.13
N THR A 183 -21.76 29.90 -41.23
CA THR A 183 -22.68 31.00 -41.59
C THR A 183 -22.15 32.33 -41.06
N GLU A 184 -21.91 33.21 -42.03
CA GLU A 184 -21.36 34.56 -41.92
C GLU A 184 -22.30 35.48 -41.13
N GLN A 185 -21.70 36.35 -40.30
CA GLN A 185 -22.39 37.51 -39.72
C GLN A 185 -22.67 38.56 -40.80
N ASN A 186 -23.90 39.08 -40.87
CA ASN A 186 -24.15 40.40 -41.42
C ASN A 186 -25.48 41.01 -40.92
N GLY A 187 -25.44 42.29 -40.52
CA GLY A 187 -26.53 43.24 -40.79
C GLY A 187 -27.57 43.55 -39.69
N GLU A 188 -27.29 44.62 -38.94
CA GLU A 188 -28.17 45.78 -38.65
C GLU A 188 -29.57 45.64 -37.99
N GLN A 189 -29.69 46.34 -36.84
CA GLN A 189 -30.74 47.29 -36.41
C GLN A 189 -32.22 46.84 -36.36
N ASN A 190 -32.83 46.82 -35.16
CA ASN A 190 -33.81 47.85 -34.70
C ASN A 190 -34.45 47.51 -33.34
N ALA A 191 -35.09 48.54 -32.78
CA ALA A 191 -35.38 48.83 -31.39
C ALA A 191 -36.71 48.26 -30.80
N GLU A 192 -36.95 48.66 -29.54
CA GLU A 192 -38.18 48.62 -28.72
C GLU A 192 -38.49 47.29 -27.99
N GLU A 193 -39.02 47.23 -26.77
CA GLU A 193 -39.10 48.09 -25.57
C GLU A 193 -39.68 47.18 -24.46
N HIS A 194 -39.46 47.56 -23.20
CA HIS A 194 -40.34 47.33 -22.03
C HIS A 194 -40.20 46.09 -21.09
N ASN A 195 -39.79 46.45 -19.86
CA ASN A 195 -40.28 46.10 -18.51
C ASN A 195 -40.02 44.75 -17.82
N GLY A 196 -39.48 44.88 -16.59
CA GLY A 196 -39.72 43.95 -15.49
C GLY A 196 -38.63 43.94 -14.41
N GLU A 197 -38.71 44.85 -13.43
CA GLU A 197 -38.14 44.77 -12.06
C GLU A 197 -38.45 43.38 -11.41
N GLU A 198 -37.75 42.80 -10.42
CA GLU A 198 -37.10 43.34 -9.21
C GLU A 198 -36.43 42.15 -8.46
N GLY A 199 -35.47 42.40 -7.55
CA GLY A 199 -35.37 41.63 -6.30
C GLY A 199 -34.02 40.96 -5.97
N SER A 200 -33.10 41.75 -5.42
CA SER A 200 -31.96 41.31 -4.60
C SER A 200 -32.41 40.64 -3.30
N GLN A 201 -31.67 39.64 -2.83
CA GLN A 201 -31.28 39.55 -1.41
C GLN A 201 -30.10 38.59 -1.23
N GLU A 202 -28.98 39.20 -0.86
CA GLU A 202 -27.77 38.58 -0.35
C GLU A 202 -27.94 38.42 1.17
N GLU A 203 -27.69 37.24 1.73
CA GLU A 203 -27.34 37.12 3.16
C GLU A 203 -25.96 36.49 3.27
N ALA A 204 -25.00 37.32 3.68
CA ALA A 204 -23.70 36.93 4.18
C ALA A 204 -23.79 36.85 5.72
N VAL A 205 -23.42 35.70 6.30
CA VAL A 205 -23.21 35.58 7.74
C VAL A 205 -21.70 35.47 8.01
N VAL A 206 -21.16 36.60 8.47
CA VAL A 206 -19.94 36.78 9.28
C VAL A 206 -20.38 36.58 10.75
N VAL A 207 -19.67 36.08 11.75
CA VAL A 207 -18.27 35.94 12.20
C VAL A 207 -18.33 34.82 13.29
N ASP A 208 -17.28 34.13 13.77
CA ASP A 208 -16.26 34.67 14.67
C ASP A 208 -15.16 33.62 14.93
N ALA A 209 -13.95 34.15 15.07
CA ALA A 209 -12.78 33.47 15.56
C ALA A 209 -12.64 33.68 17.08
N ASP A 210 -11.92 32.72 17.69
CA ASP A 210 -11.20 32.78 18.97
C ASP A 210 -11.89 32.18 20.21
N SER A 211 -11.35 31.05 20.68
CA SER A 211 -11.28 30.74 22.11
C SER A 211 -10.23 29.65 22.35
N THR A 212 -9.16 30.06 23.01
CA THR A 212 -8.01 29.28 23.45
C THR A 212 -8.30 28.38 24.65
N ASP A 213 -7.45 27.35 24.75
CA ASP A 213 -6.87 26.78 25.99
C ASP A 213 -7.35 25.39 26.43
N GLY A 214 -6.37 24.51 26.64
CA GLY A 214 -6.56 23.09 26.92
C GLY A 214 -5.27 22.28 26.82
N ALA A 215 -4.24 22.70 27.56
CA ALA A 215 -2.97 21.97 27.71
C ALA A 215 -3.20 20.54 28.23
N VAL A 216 -2.70 19.53 27.49
CA VAL A 216 -2.67 18.13 27.94
C VAL A 216 -1.34 17.86 28.65
N LEU A 217 -1.44 17.56 29.94
CA LEU A 217 -0.32 17.19 30.81
C LEU A 217 0.22 15.80 30.43
N VAL A 218 1.47 15.76 29.96
CA VAL A 218 2.24 14.52 29.76
C VAL A 218 2.72 14.03 31.12
N ASN A 219 2.21 12.89 31.56
CA ASN A 219 2.66 12.22 32.78
C ASN A 219 4.01 11.53 32.49
N GLY A 220 5.10 12.21 32.84
CA GLY A 220 6.46 11.67 32.80
C GLY A 220 6.66 10.66 33.92
N ASN A 221 6.98 9.41 33.56
CA ASN A 221 7.52 8.43 34.48
C ASN A 221 8.79 7.84 33.85
N GLU A 222 9.81 8.69 33.70
CA GLU A 222 11.18 8.28 33.39
C GLU A 222 11.80 7.72 34.68
N ALA A 223 11.91 6.39 34.75
CA ALA A 223 12.79 5.75 35.70
C ALA A 223 14.21 5.80 35.13
N GLU A 224 15.05 6.63 35.75
CA GLU A 224 16.47 6.76 35.47
C GLU A 224 17.20 5.45 35.82
N GLU A 225 17.51 4.60 34.83
CA GLU A 225 18.48 3.51 35.01
C GLU A 225 19.86 3.97 34.54
N GLN A 226 20.64 4.34 35.56
CA GLN A 226 22.02 4.79 35.52
C GLN A 226 22.97 3.69 35.01
N TRP A 227 23.60 3.91 33.85
CA TRP A 227 24.64 3.04 33.31
C TRP A 227 25.94 3.18 34.12
N VAL A 228 26.22 2.20 35.00
CA VAL A 228 27.49 2.13 35.73
C VAL A 228 28.53 1.38 34.89
N LEU A 229 29.45 2.12 34.28
CA LEU A 229 30.69 1.60 33.70
C LEU A 229 31.65 1.20 34.83
N THR A 230 31.89 -0.10 35.02
CA THR A 230 32.98 -0.59 35.87
C THR A 230 34.20 -1.01 35.03
N PRO A 231 35.42 -0.53 35.32
CA PRO A 231 36.65 -1.00 34.66
C PRO A 231 37.26 -2.23 35.35
N ARG A 232 37.77 -3.15 34.51
CA ARG A 232 38.84 -4.15 34.69
C ARG A 232 38.96 -4.90 36.03
N HIS A 233 38.95 -6.22 35.93
CA HIS A 233 39.85 -7.09 36.69
C HIS A 233 40.78 -7.86 35.74
N GLN A 234 42.08 -7.59 35.88
CA GLN A 234 43.16 -8.54 35.65
C GLN A 234 43.24 -9.49 36.87
N ASP A 235 44.06 -10.54 36.72
CA ASP A 235 44.45 -11.60 37.65
C ASP A 235 43.73 -12.93 37.35
N ALA A 236 44.37 -14.07 37.11
CA ALA A 236 45.78 -14.46 37.02
C ALA A 236 45.89 -15.73 36.16
#